data_AF-A0A5M9LSS1-F1
#
_entry.id   AF-A0A5M9LSS1-F1
#
_cell.length_a   1.000
_cell.length_b   1.000
_cell.length_c   1.000
_cell.angle_alpha   90.00
_cell.angle_beta   90.00
_cell.angle_gamma   90.00
#
_symmetry.space_group_name_H-M   'P 1'
#
loop_
_entity.id
_entity.type
_entity.pdbx_description
1 polymer ?
#
loop_
_entity_poly.entity_id
_entity_poly.type
_entity_poly.pdbx_seq_one_letter_code
_entity_poly.pdbx_strand_id
1 'polypeptide(L)' 'MTSCDGYCWTPKEGLKAGVPSVGVISPSSNISSLDVVYDVVVIGAGYFGLTAARNMAAEGLNVLLLEGRDRIGGRSW' A
#
# COMPACT_ATOMS: atom_id res chain seq x y z
N MET A 1 -0.94 9.82 7.77
CA MET A 1 -0.80 10.63 6.54
C MET A 1 -2.12 10.63 5.80
N THR A 2 -2.29 11.49 4.80
CA THR A 2 -3.51 11.59 4.00
C THR A 2 -3.36 10.75 2.73
N SER A 3 -4.33 9.88 2.45
CA SER A 3 -4.37 9.14 1.17
C SER A 3 -4.98 10.02 0.08
N CYS A 4 -4.63 9.77 -1.17
CA CYS A 4 -5.25 10.36 -2.35
C CYS A 4 -6.68 9.84 -2.60
N ASP A 5 -7.04 8.70 -2.00
CA ASP A 5 -8.39 8.17 -2.11
C ASP A 5 -9.36 8.91 -1.15
N GLY A 6 -10.65 8.57 -1.24
CA GLY A 6 -11.66 8.91 -0.24
C GLY A 6 -12.13 10.36 -0.29
N TYR A 7 -13.27 10.63 0.36
CA TYR A 7 -13.86 11.96 0.42
C TYR A 7 -14.42 12.24 1.80
N CYS A 8 -14.28 13.48 2.26
CA CYS A 8 -14.92 13.98 3.47
C CYS A 8 -15.79 15.18 3.10
N TRP A 9 -17.01 15.23 3.64
CA TRP A 9 -17.91 16.35 3.48
C TRP A 9 -18.30 16.93 4.83
N THR A 10 -18.30 18.27 4.92
CA THR A 10 -18.93 18.98 6.04
C THR A 10 -19.74 20.17 5.52
N PRO A 11 -20.76 20.65 6.26
CA PRO A 11 -21.52 21.83 5.85
C PRO A 11 -20.66 23.08 5.63
N LYS A 12 -19.55 23.21 6.37
CA LYS A 12 -18.66 24.38 6.31
C LYS A 12 -17.65 24.29 5.17
N GLU A 13 -17.16 23.09 4.87
CA GLU A 13 -16.01 22.90 3.98
C GLU A 13 -16.35 22.29 2.62
N GLY A 14 -17.60 21.87 2.41
CA GLY A 14 -18.01 21.17 1.20
C GLY A 14 -17.36 19.80 1.08
N LEU A 15 -17.37 19.24 -0.14
CA LEU A 15 -16.77 17.95 -0.46
C LEU A 15 -15.26 18.12 -0.72
N LYS A 16 -14.43 17.42 0.05
CA LYS A 16 -12.98 17.39 -0.13
C LYS A 16 -12.50 15.98 -0.44
N ALA A 17 -11.61 15.86 -1.42
CA ALA A 17 -10.91 14.62 -1.73
C ALA A 17 -9.73 14.41 -0.76
N GLY A 18 -9.40 13.15 -0.50
CA GLY A 18 -8.31 12.76 0.38
C GLY A 18 -8.73 12.74 1.84
N VAL A 19 -8.50 11.61 2.51
CA VAL A 19 -8.75 11.49 3.95
C VAL A 19 -7.58 10.81 4.67
N PRO A 20 -7.39 11.07 5.98
CA PRO A 20 -6.37 10.41 6.77
C PRO A 20 -6.56 8.88 6.74
N SER A 21 -5.46 8.16 6.52
CA SER A 21 -5.45 6.70 6.64
C SER A 21 -4.14 6.24 7.26
N VAL A 22 -4.25 5.26 8.15
CA VAL A 22 -3.09 4.55 8.73
C VAL A 22 -2.42 3.64 7.70
N GLY A 23 -3.12 3.30 6.61
CA GLY A 23 -2.58 2.45 5.55
C GLY A 23 -1.63 3.16 4.60
N VAL A 24 -1.53 4.50 4.66
CA VAL A 24 -0.63 5.28 3.77
C VAL A 24 0.82 4.95 4.08
N ILE A 25 1.58 4.58 3.06
CA ILE A 25 2.98 4.19 3.18
C ILE A 25 3.88 5.37 2.78
N SER A 26 4.77 5.79 3.69
CA SER A 26 5.80 6.79 3.40
C SER A 26 7.10 6.46 4.12
N PRO A 27 8.26 6.46 3.43
CA PRO A 27 8.39 6.67 1.99
C PRO A 27 7.67 5.58 1.18
N SER A 28 7.19 5.91 -0.03
CA SER A 28 6.36 5.01 -0.86
C SER A 28 7.12 3.80 -1.43
N SER A 29 8.45 3.82 -1.32
CA SER A 29 9.33 2.72 -1.70
C SER A 29 10.53 2.70 -0.74
N ASN A 30 11.02 1.49 -0.46
CA ASN A 30 12.29 1.25 0.22
C ASN A 30 13.32 0.56 -0.70
N ILE A 31 13.07 0.50 -2.00
CA ILE A 31 13.96 -0.11 -2.99
C ILE A 31 15.13 0.83 -3.26
N SER A 32 16.35 0.35 -3.06
CA SER A 32 17.58 1.11 -3.29
C SER A 32 18.33 0.75 -4.57
N SER A 33 18.03 -0.40 -5.19
CA SER A 33 18.65 -0.87 -6.43
C SER A 33 17.61 -1.57 -7.32
N LEU A 34 17.73 -1.38 -8.64
CA LEU A 34 16.88 -2.04 -9.64
C LEU A 34 17.44 -3.37 -10.12
N ASP A 35 18.70 -3.67 -9.80
CA ASP A 35 19.41 -4.90 -10.20
C ASP A 35 19.26 -6.01 -9.14
N VAL A 36 18.11 -6.08 -8.48
CA VAL A 36 17.79 -7.09 -7.47
C VAL A 36 16.90 -8.15 -8.10
N VAL A 37 17.33 -9.41 -7.99
CA VAL A 37 16.48 -10.57 -8.32
C VAL A 37 15.63 -10.88 -7.09
N TYR A 38 14.31 -10.90 -7.29
CA TYR A 38 13.34 -11.27 -6.26
C TYR A 38 12.85 -12.70 -6.50
N ASP A 39 12.65 -13.44 -5.43
CA ASP A 39 12.08 -14.79 -5.50
C ASP A 39 10.59 -14.73 -5.82
N VAL A 40 9.89 -13.71 -5.29
CA VAL A 40 8.47 -13.49 -5.53
C VAL A 40 8.14 -12.02 -5.73
N VAL A 41 7.28 -11.74 -6.71
CA VAL A 41 6.66 -10.42 -6.90
C VAL A 41 5.16 -10.54 -6.62
N VAL A 42 4.66 -9.74 -5.68
CA VAL A 42 3.24 -9.63 -5.34
C VAL A 42 2.72 -8.30 -5.89
N ILE A 43 1.66 -8.37 -6.70
CA ILE A 43 0.99 -7.18 -7.25
C ILE A 43 -0.33 -6.95 -6.51
N GLY A 44 -0.41 -5.82 -5.81
CA GLY A 44 -1.53 -5.37 -4.99
C GLY A 44 -1.31 -5.64 -3.49
N ALA A 45 -1.41 -4.60 -2.67
CA ALA A 45 -1.31 -4.61 -1.22
C ALA A 45 -2.69 -4.56 -0.52
N GLY A 46 -3.68 -5.23 -1.10
CA GLY A 46 -4.91 -5.62 -0.37
C GLY A 46 -4.65 -6.79 0.59
N TYR A 47 -5.66 -7.20 1.37
CA TYR A 47 -5.47 -8.29 2.35
C TYR A 47 -4.89 -9.59 1.77
N PHE A 48 -5.28 -9.96 0.54
CA PHE A 48 -4.70 -11.13 -0.13
C PHE A 48 -3.19 -10.96 -0.37
N GLY A 49 -2.78 -9.87 -1.01
CA GLY A 49 -1.36 -9.64 -1.32
C GLY A 49 -0.52 -9.39 -0.07
N LEU A 50 -1.06 -8.71 0.95
CA LEU A 50 -0.40 -8.58 2.25
C LEU A 50 -0.19 -9.94 2.92
N THR A 51 -1.19 -10.83 2.86
CA THR A 51 -1.08 -12.19 3.41
C THR A 51 -0.03 -13.01 2.65
N ALA A 52 -0.04 -12.96 1.32
CA ALA A 52 0.93 -13.64 0.48
C ALA A 52 2.36 -13.15 0.75
N ALA A 53 2.58 -11.83 0.70
CA ALA A 53 3.87 -11.21 0.94
C ALA A 53 4.40 -11.50 2.35
N ARG A 54 3.53 -11.40 3.37
CA ARG A 54 3.87 -11.75 4.76
C ARG A 54 4.33 -13.20 4.87
N ASN A 55 3.57 -14.15 4.31
CA ASN A 55 3.88 -15.57 4.42
C ASN A 55 5.19 -15.90 3.70
N MET A 56 5.37 -15.43 2.47
CA MET A 56 6.59 -15.68 1.70
C MET A 56 7.83 -15.06 2.35
N ALA A 57 7.71 -13.84 2.88
CA ALA A 57 8.80 -13.22 3.63
C ALA A 57 9.13 -13.97 4.93
N ALA A 58 8.11 -14.52 5.63
CA ALA A 58 8.32 -15.33 6.83
C ALA A 58 9.03 -16.67 6.53
N GLU A 59 8.86 -17.20 5.32
CA GLU A 59 9.62 -18.36 4.82
C GLU A 59 11.04 -17.99 4.33
N GLY A 60 11.44 -16.72 4.44
CA GLY A 60 12.79 -16.25 4.09
C GLY A 60 12.99 -15.91 2.62
N LEU A 61 11.93 -15.84 1.82
CA LEU A 61 12.01 -15.44 0.41
C LEU A 61 12.20 -13.92 0.27
N ASN A 62 12.94 -13.50 -0.75
CA ASN A 62 13.05 -12.09 -1.13
C ASN A 62 11.81 -11.66 -1.92
N VAL A 63 10.94 -10.87 -1.29
CA VAL A 63 9.63 -10.49 -1.83
C VAL A 63 9.60 -9.02 -2.22
N LEU A 64 9.18 -8.75 -3.47
CA LEU A 64 8.81 -7.42 -3.93
C LEU A 64 7.28 -7.25 -3.91
N LEU A 65 6.78 -6.23 -3.21
CA LEU A 65 5.35 -5.88 -3.19
C LEU A 65 5.13 -4.57 -3.97
N LEU A 66 4.30 -4.62 -5.02
CA LEU A 66 3.93 -3.48 -5.84
C LEU A 66 2.46 -3.12 -5.62
N GLU A 67 2.15 -1.87 -5.28
CA GLU A 67 0.78 -1.37 -5.09
C GLU A 67 0.54 -0.14 -5.96
N GLY A 68 -0.65 -0.06 -6.57
CA GLY A 68 -1.01 1.05 -7.45
C GLY A 68 -1.48 2.31 -6.72
N ARG A 69 -1.76 2.21 -5.41
CA ARG A 69 -2.17 3.30 -4.52
C ARG A 69 -1.03 3.74 -3.60
N ASP A 70 -1.27 4.84 -2.89
CA ASP A 70 -0.38 5.34 -1.85
C ASP A 70 -0.53 4.61 -0.49
N ARG A 71 -1.44 3.64 -0.41
CA ARG A 71 -1.81 2.95 0.82
C ARG A 71 -2.03 1.45 0.62
N ILE A 72 -1.89 0.71 1.72
CA ILE A 72 -2.30 -0.69 1.83
C ILE A 72 -3.79 -0.84 2.18
N GLY A 73 -4.28 -2.09 2.17
CA GLY A 73 -5.66 -2.47 2.53
C GLY A 73 -6.58 -2.70 1.33
N GLY A 74 -6.26 -2.07 0.19
CA GLY A 74 -7.00 -2.25 -1.07
C GLY A 74 -8.46 -1.81 -0.94
N ARG A 75 -9.39 -2.77 -1.04
CA ARG A 75 -10.85 -2.55 -1.00
C ARG A 75 -11.42 -2.38 0.42
N SER A 76 -10.62 -2.61 1.46
CA SER A 76 -11.00 -2.38 2.84
C SER A 76 -10.19 -1.24 3.40
N TRP A 77 -10.89 -0.23 3.90
CA TRP A 77 -10.34 0.99 4.47
C TRP A 77 -11.40 1.64 5.36
#